data_AF-A0A522WB04-F1
#
_entry.id   AF-A0A522WB04-F1
#
_cell.length_a   1.000
_cell.length_b   1.000
_cell.length_c   1.000
_cell.angle_alpha   90.00
_cell.angle_beta   90.00
_cell.angle_gamma   90.00
#
_symmetry.space_group_name_H-M   'P 1'
#
loop_
_entity.id
_entity.type
_entity.pdbx_description
1 polymer ?
#
loop_
_entity_poly.entity_id
_entity_poly.type
_entity_poly.pdbx_seq_one_letter_code
_entity_poly.pdbx_strand_id
1 'polypeptide(L)'
;MSKDTQLIYEMVGAVKAFRMTGSFVDAARYSLYKQLKASKAYRVVGKEWDDFCSEDLRRNRKTIDTEIKLLEEYGESFITVAQTIHLTKSDLLALGSGLSDDAKSSIKKGIIKIGDVEIKESEVAERLDELKDAIGGLIKSNDEVKASLKAHQKLTDDFRKNNEKLHKAIEHYDNRDERYTKNPNAMEEEYIVQMEGFRLRFNQLMQSVDPETERMREFFRDEDADGKEKKHKPTMRMRACYLEILGYMKKMTAANYGMAEDIVGTADMFPENIWHPGEGAEVVAAVRDRAKKTND
;
A
#
# COMPACT_ATOMS: atom_id res chain seq x y z
N MET A 1 33.25 -20.44 -6.78
CA MET A 1 32.08 -20.90 -7.57
C MET A 1 32.24 -22.39 -7.79
N SER A 2 31.21 -23.22 -7.55
CA SER A 2 31.29 -24.67 -7.80
C SER A 2 31.42 -24.93 -9.30
N LYS A 3 32.12 -26.01 -9.70
CA LYS A 3 32.22 -26.44 -11.12
C LYS A 3 30.84 -26.64 -11.74
N ASP A 4 29.88 -27.11 -10.94
CA ASP A 4 28.51 -27.32 -11.39
C ASP A 4 27.79 -25.99 -11.69
N THR A 5 28.08 -24.96 -10.91
CA THR A 5 27.53 -23.61 -11.14
C THR A 5 28.06 -23.01 -12.44
N GLN A 6 29.34 -23.22 -12.75
CA GLN A 6 29.93 -22.77 -14.01
C GLN A 6 29.30 -23.47 -15.22
N LEU A 7 29.15 -24.79 -15.16
CA LEU A 7 28.52 -25.58 -16.22
C LEU A 7 27.08 -25.13 -16.50
N ILE A 8 26.30 -24.84 -15.45
CA ILE A 8 24.93 -24.32 -15.60
C ILE A 8 24.92 -22.99 -16.35
N TYR A 9 25.82 -22.06 -16.01
CA TYR A 9 25.88 -20.76 -16.69
C TYR A 9 26.32 -20.89 -18.16
N GLU A 10 27.24 -21.79 -18.48
CA GLU A 10 27.64 -22.08 -19.86
C GLU A 10 26.47 -22.64 -20.68
N MET A 11 25.72 -23.59 -20.14
CA MET A 11 24.53 -24.15 -20.80
C MET A 11 23.44 -23.08 -21.00
N VAL A 12 23.21 -22.22 -20.01
CA VAL A 12 22.27 -21.09 -20.13
C VAL A 12 22.72 -20.10 -21.21
N GLY A 13 24.03 -19.82 -21.29
CA GLY A 13 24.62 -19.00 -22.33
C GLY A 13 24.39 -19.57 -23.74
N ALA A 14 24.63 -20.88 -23.91
CA ALA A 14 24.39 -21.56 -25.18
C ALA A 14 22.91 -21.52 -25.60
N VAL A 15 21.97 -21.76 -24.67
CA VAL A 15 20.53 -21.67 -24.94
C VAL A 15 20.13 -20.25 -25.38
N LYS A 16 20.67 -19.22 -24.73
CA LYS A 16 20.44 -17.82 -25.13
C LYS A 16 20.98 -17.52 -26.52
N ALA A 17 22.18 -17.99 -26.84
CA ALA A 17 22.80 -17.80 -28.16
C ALA A 17 21.97 -18.47 -29.27
N PHE A 18 21.58 -19.73 -29.12
CA PHE A 18 20.73 -20.41 -30.11
C PHE A 18 19.39 -19.73 -30.32
N ARG A 19 18.79 -19.21 -29.26
CA ARG A 19 17.54 -18.44 -29.35
C ARG A 19 17.73 -17.13 -30.12
N MET A 20 18.83 -16.42 -29.89
CA MET A 20 19.19 -15.22 -30.63
C MET A 20 19.43 -15.52 -32.12
N THR A 21 20.08 -16.63 -32.45
CA THR A 21 20.18 -17.07 -33.85
C THR A 21 18.79 -17.34 -34.43
N GLY A 22 17.91 -17.97 -33.64
CA GLY A 22 16.51 -18.20 -34.01
C GLY A 22 15.75 -16.92 -34.37
N SER A 23 16.00 -15.79 -33.69
CA SER A 23 15.33 -14.53 -34.01
C SER A 23 15.75 -13.94 -35.36
N PHE A 24 17.03 -14.02 -35.72
CA PHE A 24 17.48 -13.59 -37.05
C PHE A 24 16.84 -14.45 -38.15
N VAL A 25 16.74 -15.76 -37.91
CA VAL A 25 16.08 -16.70 -38.83
C VAL A 25 14.59 -16.40 -38.96
N ASP A 26 13.91 -16.05 -37.86
CA ASP A 26 12.48 -15.71 -37.88
C ASP A 26 12.20 -14.43 -38.69
N ALA A 27 12.99 -13.37 -38.50
CA ALA A 27 12.87 -12.13 -39.27
C ALA A 27 13.10 -12.38 -40.77
N ALA A 28 14.17 -13.09 -41.12
CA ALA A 28 14.46 -13.49 -42.50
C ALA A 28 13.33 -14.35 -43.09
N ARG A 29 12.77 -15.27 -42.31
CA ARG A 29 11.64 -16.12 -42.72
C ARG A 29 10.41 -15.29 -43.05
N TYR A 30 10.08 -14.27 -42.26
CA TYR A 30 8.95 -13.38 -42.56
C TYR A 30 9.18 -12.60 -43.86
N SER A 31 10.42 -12.15 -44.09
CA SER A 31 10.80 -11.48 -45.34
C SER A 31 10.61 -12.39 -46.55
N LEU A 32 11.03 -13.65 -46.45
CA LEU A 32 10.81 -14.67 -47.49
C LEU A 32 9.32 -14.94 -47.71
N TYR A 33 8.50 -15.03 -46.66
CA TYR A 33 7.05 -15.19 -46.80
C TYR A 33 6.41 -14.01 -47.53
N LYS A 34 6.82 -12.78 -47.21
CA LYS A 34 6.36 -11.58 -47.91
C LYS A 34 6.75 -11.61 -49.39
N GLN A 35 7.99 -11.96 -49.71
CA GLN A 35 8.47 -12.07 -51.09
C GLN A 35 7.75 -13.17 -51.87
N LEU A 36 7.55 -14.35 -51.28
CA LEU A 36 6.81 -15.46 -51.89
C LEU A 36 5.35 -15.08 -52.17
N LYS A 37 4.71 -14.40 -51.22
CA LYS A 37 3.32 -13.94 -51.35
C LYS A 37 3.17 -12.85 -52.41
N ALA A 38 4.09 -11.88 -52.44
CA ALA A 38 4.08 -10.77 -53.39
C ALA A 38 4.41 -11.21 -54.83
N SER A 39 5.43 -12.04 -55.01
CA SER A 39 5.83 -12.59 -56.31
C SER A 39 4.84 -13.60 -56.88
N LYS A 40 3.97 -14.17 -56.01
CA LYS A 40 3.07 -15.27 -56.36
C LYS A 40 3.82 -16.50 -56.92
N ALA A 41 5.07 -16.71 -56.51
CA ALA A 41 5.91 -17.80 -57.01
C ALA A 41 5.29 -19.20 -56.79
N TYR A 42 4.46 -19.36 -55.76
CA TYR A 42 3.69 -20.57 -55.49
C TYR A 42 2.73 -20.96 -56.64
N ARG A 43 2.37 -20.04 -57.52
CA ARG A 43 1.56 -20.34 -58.72
C ARG A 43 2.35 -21.11 -59.79
N VAL A 44 3.67 -21.00 -59.79
CA VAL A 44 4.53 -21.75 -60.73
C VAL A 44 4.43 -23.26 -60.47
N VAL A 45 4.21 -23.65 -59.21
CA VAL A 45 3.95 -25.03 -58.82
C VAL A 45 2.45 -25.39 -58.83
N GLY A 46 1.61 -24.54 -59.42
CA GLY A 46 0.17 -24.80 -59.61
C GLY A 46 -0.69 -24.76 -58.36
N LYS A 47 -0.17 -24.22 -57.24
CA LYS A 47 -0.88 -24.19 -55.95
C LYS A 47 -1.52 -22.83 -55.69
N GLU A 48 -2.57 -22.82 -54.88
CA GLU A 48 -3.06 -21.59 -54.25
C GLU A 48 -2.24 -21.26 -52.98
N TRP A 49 -2.38 -20.02 -52.47
CA TRP A 49 -1.60 -19.59 -51.30
C TRP A 49 -1.88 -20.44 -50.06
N ASP A 50 -3.13 -20.86 -49.87
CA ASP A 50 -3.53 -21.67 -48.71
C ASP A 50 -2.95 -23.09 -48.77
N ASP A 51 -2.99 -23.71 -49.95
CA ASP A 51 -2.42 -25.04 -50.21
C ASP A 51 -0.90 -25.02 -50.07
N PHE A 52 -0.24 -23.99 -50.61
CA PHE A 52 1.22 -23.83 -50.47
C PHE A 52 1.64 -23.65 -49.00
N CYS A 53 0.87 -22.88 -48.22
CA CYS A 53 1.12 -22.71 -46.79
C CYS A 53 0.99 -24.03 -46.02
N SER A 54 -0.08 -24.77 -46.27
CA SER A 54 -0.41 -25.98 -45.51
C SER A 54 0.44 -27.19 -45.93
N GLU A 55 0.71 -27.38 -47.22
CA GLU A 55 1.42 -28.55 -47.74
C GLU A 55 2.94 -28.37 -47.73
N ASP A 56 3.44 -27.26 -48.29
CA ASP A 56 4.89 -27.06 -48.49
C ASP A 56 5.54 -26.39 -47.28
N LEU A 57 4.89 -25.37 -46.72
CA LEU A 57 5.40 -24.67 -45.53
C LEU A 57 4.97 -25.34 -44.22
N ARG A 58 4.06 -26.32 -44.27
CA ARG A 58 3.49 -27.04 -43.11
C ARG A 58 3.01 -26.11 -41.99
N ARG A 59 2.42 -24.98 -42.38
CA ARG A 59 1.98 -23.93 -41.47
C ARG A 59 0.62 -23.39 -41.86
N ASN A 60 -0.16 -22.99 -40.86
CA ASN A 60 -1.45 -22.37 -41.10
C ASN A 60 -1.27 -21.01 -41.81
N ARG A 61 -1.99 -20.80 -42.91
CA ARG A 61 -2.02 -19.54 -43.65
C ARG A 61 -2.23 -18.31 -42.76
N LYS A 62 -3.18 -18.37 -41.81
CA LYS A 62 -3.46 -17.25 -40.89
C LYS A 62 -2.23 -16.86 -40.09
N THR A 63 -1.42 -17.84 -39.68
CA THR A 63 -0.19 -17.60 -38.94
C THR A 63 0.81 -16.84 -39.80
N ILE A 64 1.03 -17.31 -41.03
CA ILE A 64 1.95 -16.68 -41.99
C ILE A 64 1.47 -15.28 -42.36
N ASP A 65 0.18 -15.11 -42.65
CA ASP A 65 -0.40 -13.80 -42.97
C ASP A 65 -0.23 -12.80 -41.81
N THR A 66 -0.36 -13.26 -40.57
CA THR A 66 -0.10 -12.43 -39.38
C THR A 66 1.39 -12.07 -39.26
N GLU A 67 2.29 -13.00 -39.56
CA GLU A 67 3.75 -12.77 -39.54
C GLU A 67 4.16 -11.75 -40.61
N ILE A 68 3.61 -11.85 -41.81
CA ILE A 68 3.81 -10.85 -42.89
C ILE A 68 3.29 -9.49 -42.44
N LYS A 69 2.10 -9.43 -41.82
CA LYS A 69 1.53 -8.17 -41.33
C LYS A 69 2.42 -7.51 -40.28
N LEU A 70 2.98 -8.28 -39.35
CA LEU A 70 3.93 -7.78 -38.37
C LEU A 70 5.17 -7.19 -39.05
N LEU A 71 5.71 -7.87 -40.06
CA LEU A 71 6.84 -7.36 -40.84
C LEU A 71 6.50 -6.05 -41.56
N GLU A 72 5.28 -5.92 -42.10
CA GLU A 72 4.83 -4.70 -42.77
C GLU A 72 4.53 -3.53 -41.81
N GLU A 73 4.11 -3.85 -40.58
CA GLU A 73 3.79 -2.85 -39.58
C GLU A 73 5.04 -2.30 -38.90
N TYR A 74 6.02 -3.14 -38.60
CA TYR A 74 7.18 -2.74 -37.79
C TYR A 74 8.53 -2.79 -38.50
N GLY A 75 8.65 -3.51 -39.62
CA GLY A 75 9.92 -3.70 -40.34
C GLY A 75 10.81 -4.79 -39.75
N GLU A 76 11.81 -5.21 -40.53
CA GLU A 76 12.70 -6.33 -40.22
C GLU A 76 13.63 -6.03 -39.02
N SER A 77 14.16 -4.81 -38.97
CA SER A 77 15.04 -4.34 -37.90
C SER A 77 14.34 -4.35 -36.53
N PHE A 78 13.09 -3.89 -36.46
CA PHE A 78 12.33 -3.89 -35.21
C PHE A 78 12.02 -5.30 -34.71
N ILE A 79 11.60 -6.20 -35.60
CA ILE A 79 11.30 -7.60 -35.23
C ILE A 79 12.55 -8.29 -34.69
N THR A 80 13.69 -8.08 -35.35
CA THR A 80 14.98 -8.64 -34.93
C THR A 80 15.37 -8.16 -33.54
N VAL A 81 15.30 -6.85 -33.29
CA VAL A 81 15.60 -6.25 -31.98
C VAL A 81 14.63 -6.74 -30.91
N ALA A 82 13.32 -6.73 -31.19
CA ALA A 82 12.29 -7.16 -30.26
C ALA A 82 12.45 -8.62 -29.84
N GLN A 83 12.75 -9.52 -30.79
CA GLN A 83 12.99 -10.92 -30.49
C GLN A 83 14.32 -11.14 -29.76
N THR A 84 15.33 -10.30 -30.02
CA THR A 84 16.60 -10.30 -29.27
C THR A 84 16.38 -9.97 -27.79
N ILE A 85 15.48 -9.03 -27.47
CA ILE A 85 15.10 -8.69 -26.09
C ILE A 85 13.97 -9.56 -25.51
N HIS A 86 13.71 -10.72 -26.12
CA HIS A 86 12.75 -11.74 -25.66
C HIS A 86 11.28 -11.33 -25.67
N LEU A 87 10.88 -10.41 -26.55
CA LEU A 87 9.46 -10.14 -26.77
C LEU A 87 8.85 -11.24 -27.64
N THR A 88 7.76 -11.83 -27.15
CA THR A 88 6.98 -12.79 -27.93
C THR A 88 6.16 -12.08 -28.99
N LYS A 89 5.63 -12.85 -29.95
CA LYS A 89 4.65 -12.33 -30.93
C LYS A 89 3.44 -11.66 -30.26
N SER A 90 3.00 -12.19 -29.12
CA SER A 90 1.90 -11.61 -28.34
C SER A 90 2.29 -10.27 -27.74
N ASP A 91 3.52 -10.16 -27.22
CA ASP A 91 4.04 -8.91 -26.66
C ASP A 91 4.22 -7.86 -27.74
N LEU A 92 4.68 -8.27 -28.93
CA LEU A 92 4.77 -7.41 -30.11
C LEU A 92 3.41 -6.85 -30.54
N LEU A 93 2.37 -7.70 -30.55
CA LEU A 93 1.01 -7.27 -30.85
C LEU A 93 0.44 -6.34 -29.76
N ALA A 94 0.74 -6.62 -28.48
CA ALA A 94 0.32 -5.78 -27.36
C ALA A 94 1.00 -4.40 -27.40
N LEU A 95 2.32 -4.35 -27.65
CA LEU A 95 3.05 -3.11 -27.89
C LEU A 95 2.47 -2.36 -29.08
N GLY A 96 2.14 -3.08 -30.15
CA GLY A 96 1.46 -2.56 -31.33
C GLY A 96 0.13 -1.89 -31.07
N SER A 97 -0.66 -2.42 -30.14
CA SER A 97 -1.94 -1.85 -29.74
C SER A 97 -1.80 -0.62 -28.83
N GLY A 98 -0.67 -0.48 -28.13
CA GLY A 98 -0.38 0.64 -27.23
C GLY A 98 0.42 1.79 -27.86
N LEU A 99 1.00 1.59 -29.05
CA LEU A 99 1.76 2.61 -29.78
C LEU A 99 0.81 3.52 -30.58
N SER A 100 0.95 4.84 -30.40
CA SER A 100 0.26 5.82 -31.23
C SER A 100 0.67 5.70 -32.71
N ASP A 101 -0.20 6.09 -33.64
CA ASP A 101 0.08 6.02 -35.09
C ASP A 101 1.34 6.82 -35.48
N ASP A 102 1.67 7.88 -34.73
CA ASP A 102 2.91 8.65 -34.86
C ASP A 102 4.16 7.82 -34.53
N ALA A 103 4.11 7.00 -33.48
CA ALA A 103 5.20 6.12 -33.10
C ALA A 103 5.42 5.00 -34.13
N LYS A 104 4.33 4.46 -34.70
CA LYS A 104 4.39 3.45 -35.78
C LYS A 104 5.01 4.02 -37.07
N SER A 105 4.66 5.26 -37.42
CA SER A 105 5.19 5.92 -38.62
C SER A 105 6.68 6.29 -38.48
N SER A 106 7.14 6.59 -37.25
CA SER A 106 8.54 6.89 -36.95
C SER A 106 9.43 5.64 -37.10
N ILE A 107 8.99 4.49 -36.59
CA ILE A 107 9.69 3.21 -36.73
C ILE A 107 9.85 2.82 -38.21
N LYS A 108 8.79 2.99 -39.02
CA LYS A 108 8.84 2.70 -40.47
C LYS A 108 9.83 3.57 -41.26
N LYS A 109 10.20 4.73 -40.73
CA LYS A 109 11.14 5.67 -41.36
C LYS A 109 12.58 5.53 -40.84
N GLY A 110 12.86 4.52 -40.02
CA GLY A 110 14.19 4.36 -39.40
C GLY A 110 14.50 5.44 -38.35
N ILE A 111 13.47 6.08 -37.78
CA ILE A 111 13.60 7.10 -36.74
C ILE A 111 13.08 6.50 -35.44
N ILE A 112 13.99 6.17 -34.53
CA ILE A 112 13.63 5.71 -33.19
C ILE A 112 13.50 6.95 -32.31
N LYS A 113 12.28 7.23 -31.83
CA LYS A 113 12.03 8.24 -30.79
C LYS A 113 12.14 7.59 -29.41
N ILE A 114 13.09 8.02 -28.60
CA ILE A 114 13.17 7.66 -27.17
C ILE A 114 12.99 8.95 -26.38
N GLY A 115 11.80 9.16 -25.81
CA GLY A 115 11.45 10.44 -25.16
C GLY A 115 11.43 11.59 -26.18
N ASP A 116 12.17 12.66 -25.90
CA ASP A 116 12.28 13.84 -26.77
C ASP A 116 13.40 13.76 -27.82
N VAL A 117 14.12 12.62 -27.89
CA VAL A 117 15.29 12.47 -28.76
C VAL A 117 14.94 11.68 -30.01
N GLU A 118 15.12 12.32 -31.17
CA GLU A 118 15.03 11.70 -32.50
C GLU A 118 16.42 11.20 -32.94
N ILE A 119 16.55 9.90 -33.22
CA ILE A 119 17.80 9.31 -33.74
C ILE A 119 17.57 8.78 -35.16
N LYS A 120 18.38 9.25 -36.12
CA LYS A 120 18.38 8.78 -37.52
C LYS A 120 19.31 7.57 -37.69
N GLU A 121 18.92 6.64 -38.56
CA GLU A 121 19.63 5.38 -38.84
C GLU A 121 21.12 5.55 -39.24
N SER A 122 21.49 6.68 -39.85
CA SER A 122 22.89 7.00 -40.23
C SER A 122 23.81 7.30 -39.04
N GLU A 123 23.26 7.65 -37.87
CA GLU A 123 24.02 8.03 -36.66
C GLU A 123 24.05 6.89 -35.62
N VAL A 124 23.31 5.80 -35.86
CA VAL A 124 23.21 4.65 -34.95
C VAL A 124 24.57 3.94 -34.80
N ALA A 125 25.41 3.95 -35.85
CA ALA A 125 26.74 3.36 -35.79
C ALA A 125 27.71 4.18 -34.94
N GLU A 126 27.63 5.51 -34.97
CA GLU A 126 28.49 6.40 -34.18
C GLU A 126 28.04 6.50 -32.72
N ARG A 127 26.74 6.38 -32.45
CA ARG A 127 26.14 6.51 -31.11
C ARG A 127 25.75 5.16 -30.48
N LEU A 128 26.26 4.05 -31.03
CA LEU A 128 25.93 2.70 -30.59
C LEU A 128 26.27 2.47 -29.11
N ASP A 129 27.39 3.01 -28.65
CA ASP A 129 27.83 2.84 -27.26
C ASP A 129 27.01 3.71 -26.30
N GLU A 130 26.66 4.95 -26.68
CA GLU A 130 25.71 5.78 -25.91
C GLU A 130 24.32 5.12 -25.80
N LEU A 131 23.85 4.49 -26.87
CA LEU A 131 22.59 3.75 -26.88
C LEU A 131 22.65 2.50 -25.99
N LYS A 132 23.76 1.77 -26.00
CA LYS A 132 23.96 0.63 -25.09
C LYS A 132 23.99 1.06 -23.64
N ASP A 133 24.63 2.18 -23.33
CA ASP A 133 24.68 2.73 -21.97
C ASP A 133 23.30 3.22 -21.52
N ALA A 134 22.55 3.90 -22.39
CA ALA A 134 21.17 4.31 -22.11
C ALA A 134 20.23 3.11 -21.89
N ILE A 135 20.34 2.08 -22.73
CA ILE A 135 19.58 0.82 -22.58
C ILE A 135 20.00 0.11 -21.29
N GLY A 136 21.30 0.07 -20.96
CA GLY A 136 21.82 -0.49 -19.72
C GLY A 136 21.29 0.23 -18.48
N GLY A 137 21.19 1.56 -18.54
CA GLY A 137 20.56 2.38 -17.51
C GLY A 137 19.07 2.08 -17.34
N LEU A 138 18.34 1.96 -18.44
CA LEU A 138 16.92 1.59 -18.43
C LEU A 138 16.69 0.17 -17.87
N ILE A 139 17.56 -0.79 -18.17
CA ILE A 139 17.47 -2.15 -17.62
C ILE A 139 17.69 -2.12 -16.10
N LYS A 140 18.71 -1.41 -15.61
CA LYS A 140 18.95 -1.25 -14.15
C LYS A 140 17.76 -0.61 -13.45
N SER A 141 17.23 0.49 -14.02
CA SER A 141 16.04 1.15 -13.48
C SER A 141 14.82 0.22 -13.48
N ASN A 142 14.64 -0.60 -14.52
CA ASN A 142 13.55 -1.58 -14.56
C ASN A 142 13.71 -2.69 -13.52
N ASP A 143 14.93 -3.16 -13.26
CA ASP A 143 15.21 -4.14 -12.21
C ASP A 143 14.96 -3.55 -10.81
N GLU A 144 15.31 -2.28 -10.58
CA GLU A 144 14.98 -1.54 -9.36
C GLU A 144 13.46 -1.38 -9.20
N VAL A 145 12.75 -1.02 -10.26
CA VAL A 145 11.28 -0.91 -10.27
C VAL A 145 10.64 -2.28 -9.99
N LYS A 146 11.13 -3.37 -10.58
CA LYS A 146 10.65 -4.72 -10.30
C LYS A 146 10.92 -5.16 -8.86
N ALA A 147 12.09 -4.81 -8.31
CA ALA A 147 12.41 -5.09 -6.92
C ALA A 147 11.48 -4.32 -5.97
N SER A 148 11.26 -3.04 -6.25
CA SER A 148 10.31 -2.19 -5.53
C SER A 148 8.87 -2.74 -5.61
N LEU A 149 8.43 -3.14 -6.80
CA LEU A 149 7.10 -3.70 -7.02
C LEU A 149 6.89 -5.01 -6.24
N LYS A 150 7.90 -5.89 -6.17
CA LYS A 150 7.86 -7.08 -5.31
C LYS A 150 7.80 -6.74 -3.82
N ALA A 151 8.53 -5.73 -3.38
CA ALA A 151 8.48 -5.27 -1.99
C ALA A 151 7.09 -4.71 -1.64
N HIS A 152 6.52 -3.88 -2.51
CA HIS A 152 5.17 -3.36 -2.36
C HIS A 152 4.12 -4.48 -2.36
N GLN A 153 4.22 -5.47 -3.25
CA GLN A 153 3.31 -6.62 -3.26
C GLN A 153 3.33 -7.40 -1.93
N LYS A 154 4.52 -7.68 -1.38
CA LYS A 154 4.64 -8.33 -0.07
C LYS A 154 3.97 -7.49 1.03
N LEU A 155 4.22 -6.19 1.02
CA LEU A 155 3.61 -5.27 1.98
C LEU A 155 2.07 -5.26 1.86
N THR A 156 1.52 -5.25 0.65
CA THR A 156 0.08 -5.32 0.43
C THR A 156 -0.52 -6.64 0.90
N ASP A 157 0.17 -7.76 0.68
CA ASP A 157 -0.25 -9.07 1.17
C ASP A 157 -0.25 -9.15 2.70
N ASP A 158 0.76 -8.57 3.35
CA ASP A 158 0.83 -8.49 4.81
C ASP A 158 -0.28 -7.59 5.37
N PHE A 159 -0.55 -6.45 4.74
CA PHE A 159 -1.69 -5.59 5.10
C PHE A 159 -3.02 -6.31 4.93
N ARG A 160 -3.22 -7.05 3.84
CA ARG A 160 -4.43 -7.85 3.61
C ARG A 160 -4.64 -8.88 4.72
N LYS A 161 -3.60 -9.66 5.05
CA LYS A 161 -3.67 -10.65 6.14
C LYS A 161 -3.95 -9.99 7.49
N ASN A 162 -3.38 -8.82 7.75
CA ASN A 162 -3.61 -8.11 8.99
C ASN A 162 -5.06 -7.58 9.08
N ASN A 163 -5.58 -7.04 7.99
CA ASN A 163 -6.98 -6.62 7.90
C ASN A 163 -7.94 -7.79 8.08
N GLU A 164 -7.66 -8.97 7.49
CA GLU A 164 -8.48 -10.17 7.72
C GLU A 164 -8.50 -10.59 9.20
N LYS A 165 -7.36 -10.50 9.90
CA LYS A 165 -7.29 -10.77 11.35
C LYS A 165 -8.11 -9.75 12.15
N LEU A 166 -8.01 -8.47 11.81
CA LEU A 166 -8.77 -7.40 12.46
C LEU A 166 -10.27 -7.57 12.23
N HIS A 167 -10.71 -7.89 11.01
CA HIS A 167 -12.12 -8.17 10.72
C HIS A 167 -12.64 -9.36 11.52
N LYS A 168 -11.89 -10.47 11.61
CA LYS A 168 -12.27 -11.62 12.44
C LYS A 168 -12.33 -11.26 13.93
N ALA A 169 -11.43 -10.39 14.41
CA ALA A 169 -11.46 -9.92 15.78
C ALA A 169 -12.70 -9.06 16.04
N ILE A 170 -13.03 -8.13 15.14
CA ILE A 170 -14.25 -7.31 15.21
C ILE A 170 -15.48 -8.23 15.24
N GLU A 171 -15.59 -9.16 14.29
CA GLU A 171 -16.71 -10.11 14.24
C GLU A 171 -16.81 -10.98 15.52
N HIS A 172 -15.67 -11.37 16.10
CA HIS A 172 -15.66 -12.06 17.39
C HIS A 172 -16.19 -11.18 18.53
N TYR A 173 -15.84 -9.90 18.55
CA TYR A 173 -16.34 -8.94 19.53
C TYR A 173 -17.82 -8.61 19.31
N ASP A 174 -18.26 -8.43 18.07
CA ASP A 174 -19.67 -8.18 17.73
C ASP A 174 -20.55 -9.37 18.13
N ASN A 175 -20.15 -10.60 17.79
CA ASN A 175 -20.85 -11.82 18.23
C ASN A 175 -20.83 -12.02 19.75
N ARG A 176 -19.84 -11.44 20.43
CA ARG A 176 -19.77 -11.45 21.89
C ARG A 176 -20.69 -10.36 22.47
N ASP A 177 -20.76 -9.19 21.86
CA ASP A 177 -21.64 -8.09 22.26
C ASP A 177 -23.12 -8.39 21.99
N GLU A 178 -23.45 -9.06 20.89
CA GLU A 178 -24.80 -9.59 20.62
C GLU A 178 -25.29 -10.54 21.72
N ARG A 179 -24.38 -11.31 22.33
CA ARG A 179 -24.71 -12.19 23.46
C ARG A 179 -24.99 -11.41 24.75
N TYR A 180 -24.37 -10.25 24.93
CA TYR A 180 -24.59 -9.39 26.10
C TYR A 180 -25.81 -8.47 25.92
N THR A 181 -26.10 -8.03 24.69
CA THR A 181 -27.26 -7.17 24.38
C THR A 181 -28.60 -7.92 24.37
N LYS A 182 -28.62 -9.22 24.06
CA LYS A 182 -29.84 -10.05 24.10
C LYS A 182 -30.30 -10.44 25.52
N ASN A 183 -29.46 -10.23 26.54
CA ASN A 183 -29.80 -10.51 27.93
C ASN A 183 -29.05 -9.51 28.84
N PRO A 184 -29.41 -8.21 28.81
CA PRO A 184 -28.74 -7.23 29.65
C PRO A 184 -28.96 -7.63 31.11
N ASN A 185 -27.85 -7.85 31.81
CA ASN A 185 -27.92 -8.12 33.23
C ASN A 185 -28.35 -6.82 33.91
N ALA A 186 -29.44 -6.82 34.69
CA ALA A 186 -30.02 -5.61 35.29
C ALA A 186 -28.98 -4.77 36.06
N MET A 187 -27.98 -5.43 36.64
CA MET A 187 -26.83 -4.82 37.30
C MET A 187 -25.94 -3.98 36.37
N GLU A 188 -25.74 -4.40 35.12
CA GLU A 188 -24.92 -3.66 34.15
C GLU A 188 -25.62 -2.38 33.70
N GLU A 189 -26.94 -2.43 33.49
CA GLU A 189 -27.72 -1.25 33.11
C GLU A 189 -27.74 -0.22 34.23
N GLU A 190 -27.93 -0.65 35.47
CA GLU A 190 -27.88 0.24 36.63
C GLU A 190 -26.51 0.91 36.76
N TYR A 191 -25.43 0.15 36.59
CA TYR A 191 -24.08 0.70 36.60
C TYR A 191 -23.86 1.75 35.51
N ILE A 192 -24.32 1.50 34.28
CA ILE A 192 -24.18 2.46 33.16
C ILE A 192 -24.94 3.74 33.48
N VAL A 193 -26.18 3.66 33.98
CA VAL A 193 -26.97 4.84 34.37
C VAL A 193 -26.27 5.63 35.48
N GLN A 194 -25.69 4.94 36.47
CA GLN A 194 -24.94 5.61 37.54
C GLN A 194 -23.68 6.32 37.00
N MET A 195 -22.97 5.68 36.09
CA MET A 195 -21.79 6.23 35.43
C MET A 195 -22.14 7.46 34.57
N GLU A 196 -23.27 7.47 33.87
CA GLU A 196 -23.77 8.66 33.19
C GLU A 196 -24.13 9.79 34.17
N GLY A 197 -24.77 9.45 35.29
CA GLY A 197 -25.03 10.40 36.37
C GLY A 197 -23.74 10.97 36.97
N PHE A 198 -22.69 10.17 37.07
CA PHE A 198 -21.36 10.58 37.48
C PHE A 198 -20.72 11.56 36.49
N ARG A 199 -20.82 11.29 35.19
CA ARG A 199 -20.40 12.23 34.13
C ARG A 199 -21.15 13.56 34.23
N LEU A 200 -22.46 13.54 34.46
CA LEU A 200 -23.27 14.75 34.59
C LEU A 200 -22.84 15.57 35.83
N ARG A 201 -22.62 14.92 36.97
CA ARG A 201 -22.13 15.59 38.19
C ARG A 201 -20.76 16.22 38.01
N PHE A 202 -19.85 15.52 37.33
CA PHE A 202 -18.53 16.05 37.01
C PHE A 202 -18.63 17.35 36.19
N ASN A 203 -19.51 17.39 35.19
CA ASN A 203 -19.74 18.59 34.38
C ASN A 203 -20.36 19.75 35.14
N GLN A 204 -21.28 19.47 36.06
CA GLN A 204 -21.99 20.51 36.79
C GLN A 204 -21.16 21.14 37.90
N LEU A 205 -20.29 20.38 38.55
CA LEU A 205 -19.62 20.86 39.76
C LEU A 205 -18.09 20.97 39.64
N MET A 206 -17.41 20.26 38.72
CA MET A 206 -15.93 20.20 38.64
C MET A 206 -15.23 20.07 40.02
N GLN A 207 -15.94 19.55 41.02
CA GLN A 207 -15.50 19.57 42.42
C GLN A 207 -15.75 18.19 43.03
N SER A 208 -14.66 17.65 43.60
CA SER A 208 -14.56 16.48 44.47
C SER A 208 -15.32 15.23 44.04
N VAL A 209 -15.33 14.95 42.75
CA VAL A 209 -15.73 13.62 42.27
C VAL A 209 -14.51 12.71 42.36
N ASP A 210 -14.33 12.05 43.52
CA ASP A 210 -13.31 11.03 43.69
C ASP A 210 -13.74 9.74 42.94
N PRO A 211 -13.01 9.33 41.89
CA PRO A 211 -13.32 8.12 41.12
C PRO A 211 -13.22 6.84 41.95
N GLU A 212 -12.58 6.89 43.12
CA GLU A 212 -12.52 5.76 44.07
C GLU A 212 -13.59 5.81 45.17
N THR A 213 -14.59 6.68 45.05
CA THR A 213 -15.70 6.75 46.01
C THR A 213 -16.26 5.37 46.35
N GLU A 214 -16.57 5.17 47.63
CA GLU A 214 -16.97 3.89 48.22
C GLU A 214 -18.11 3.20 47.44
N ARG A 215 -19.04 3.98 46.88
CA ARG A 215 -20.13 3.52 46.00
C ARG A 215 -19.68 2.80 44.73
N MET A 216 -18.55 3.19 44.12
CA MET A 216 -18.01 2.50 42.94
C MET A 216 -17.38 1.15 43.30
N ARG A 217 -16.85 1.03 44.52
CA ARG A 217 -16.31 -0.24 45.05
C ARG A 217 -17.42 -1.16 45.52
N GLU A 218 -18.50 -0.62 46.09
CA GLU A 218 -19.71 -1.35 46.52
C GLU A 218 -20.34 -2.13 45.36
N PHE A 219 -20.35 -1.59 44.13
CA PHE A 219 -20.89 -2.29 42.96
C PHE A 219 -20.19 -3.61 42.61
N PHE A 220 -18.97 -3.81 43.11
CA PHE A 220 -18.20 -5.05 42.88
C PHE A 220 -18.15 -5.93 44.14
N ARG A 221 -18.90 -5.57 45.19
CA ARG A 221 -19.01 -6.29 46.45
C ARG A 221 -20.44 -6.75 46.66
N ASP A 222 -20.71 -8.03 46.43
CA ASP A 222 -21.93 -8.65 46.97
C ASP A 222 -21.56 -9.40 48.25
N GLU A 223 -22.44 -9.38 49.25
CA GLU A 223 -22.32 -10.28 50.40
C GLU A 223 -23.11 -11.56 50.09
N ASP A 224 -22.43 -12.71 50.18
CA ASP A 224 -23.11 -14.02 50.14
C ASP A 224 -24.05 -14.14 51.35
N ALA A 225 -25.03 -15.06 51.31
CA ALA A 225 -26.00 -15.29 52.40
C ALA A 225 -25.35 -15.59 53.78
N ASP A 226 -24.07 -15.95 53.80
CA ASP A 226 -23.24 -16.18 54.99
C ASP A 226 -22.40 -14.94 55.42
N GLY A 227 -22.64 -13.76 54.83
CA GLY A 227 -21.92 -12.52 55.12
C GLY A 227 -20.49 -12.47 54.60
N LYS A 228 -20.14 -13.27 53.58
CA LYS A 228 -18.80 -13.27 52.96
C LYS A 228 -18.79 -12.42 51.69
N GLU A 229 -17.82 -11.51 51.60
CA GLU A 229 -17.63 -10.62 50.44
C GLU A 229 -17.29 -11.42 49.18
N LYS A 230 -18.24 -11.53 48.26
CA LYS A 230 -18.06 -12.09 46.93
C LYS A 230 -17.73 -10.96 45.96
N LYS A 231 -16.48 -10.94 45.47
CA LYS A 231 -16.04 -9.94 44.50
C LYS A 231 -16.57 -10.26 43.11
N HIS A 232 -17.54 -9.49 42.63
CA HIS A 232 -17.99 -9.57 41.26
C HIS A 232 -16.93 -8.98 40.34
N LYS A 233 -16.45 -9.77 39.36
CA LYS A 233 -15.52 -9.26 38.36
C LYS A 233 -16.29 -8.31 37.43
N PRO A 234 -15.83 -7.05 37.24
CA PRO A 234 -16.47 -6.11 36.34
C PRO A 234 -16.54 -6.72 34.94
N THR A 235 -17.70 -6.63 34.31
CA THR A 235 -17.89 -7.10 32.94
C THR A 235 -17.17 -6.18 31.95
N MET A 236 -16.99 -6.63 30.71
CA MET A 236 -16.29 -5.85 29.69
C MET A 236 -17.01 -4.52 29.40
N ARG A 237 -18.34 -4.53 29.41
CA ARG A 237 -19.18 -3.35 29.17
C ARG A 237 -19.07 -2.31 30.29
N MET A 238 -19.11 -2.75 31.55
CA MET A 238 -18.88 -1.88 32.71
C MET A 238 -17.49 -1.24 32.67
N ARG A 239 -16.45 -2.01 32.31
CA ARG A 239 -15.08 -1.49 32.15
C ARG A 239 -14.97 -0.47 31.02
N ALA A 240 -15.61 -0.74 29.88
CA ALA A 240 -15.60 0.16 28.73
C ALA A 240 -16.26 1.50 29.10
N CYS A 241 -17.45 1.46 29.73
CA CYS A 241 -18.14 2.66 30.21
C CYS A 241 -17.30 3.45 31.22
N TYR A 242 -16.65 2.77 32.16
CA TYR A 242 -15.74 3.40 33.11
C TYR A 242 -14.55 4.11 32.42
N LEU A 243 -13.87 3.42 31.50
CA LEU A 243 -12.74 4.00 30.75
C LEU A 243 -13.18 5.17 29.88
N GLU A 244 -14.35 5.10 29.26
CA GLU A 244 -14.92 6.19 28.48
C GLU A 244 -15.10 7.45 29.34
N ILE A 245 -15.62 7.30 30.55
CA ILE A 245 -15.86 8.42 31.46
C ILE A 245 -14.56 8.98 32.02
N LEU A 246 -13.57 8.13 32.37
CA LEU A 246 -12.24 8.62 32.73
C LEU A 246 -11.58 9.40 31.58
N GLY A 247 -11.71 8.89 30.35
CA GLY A 247 -11.22 9.58 29.15
C GLY A 247 -11.91 10.92 28.93
N TYR A 248 -13.22 10.99 29.15
CA TYR A 248 -14.01 12.21 29.11
C TYR A 248 -13.54 13.23 30.16
N MET A 249 -13.40 12.79 31.42
CA MET A 249 -12.93 13.64 32.52
C MET A 249 -11.55 14.22 32.22
N LYS A 250 -10.61 13.40 31.75
CA LYS A 250 -9.28 13.85 31.34
C LYS A 250 -9.35 14.95 30.28
N LYS A 251 -10.20 14.80 29.26
CA LYS A 251 -10.37 15.81 28.20
C LYS A 251 -10.95 17.11 28.76
N MET A 252 -11.96 17.04 29.61
CA MET A 252 -12.57 18.21 30.24
C MET A 252 -11.59 18.93 31.18
N THR A 253 -10.84 18.21 32.01
CA THR A 253 -9.81 18.80 32.86
C THR A 253 -8.72 19.48 32.03
N ALA A 254 -8.25 18.84 30.96
CA ALA A 254 -7.26 19.43 30.06
C ALA A 254 -7.79 20.68 29.34
N ALA A 255 -9.05 20.67 28.90
CA ALA A 255 -9.70 21.84 28.27
C ALA A 255 -9.84 23.00 29.25
N ASN A 256 -10.27 22.73 30.49
CA ASN A 256 -10.38 23.74 31.54
C ASN A 256 -9.01 24.28 31.96
N TYR A 257 -7.98 23.44 31.99
CA TYR A 257 -6.60 23.86 32.23
C TYR A 257 -6.13 24.82 31.13
N GLY A 258 -6.30 24.47 29.85
CA GLY A 258 -5.96 25.35 28.73
C GLY A 258 -6.71 26.68 28.77
N MET A 259 -8.00 26.66 29.12
CA MET A 259 -8.78 27.90 29.30
C MET A 259 -8.28 28.74 30.49
N ALA A 260 -7.86 28.12 31.59
CA ALA A 260 -7.28 28.83 32.72
C ALA A 260 -5.92 29.46 32.35
N GLU A 261 -5.10 28.73 31.59
CA GLU A 261 -3.83 29.22 31.04
C GLU A 261 -4.04 30.42 30.10
N ASP A 262 -5.07 30.39 29.26
CA ASP A 262 -5.42 31.51 28.38
C ASP A 262 -5.87 32.76 29.16
N ILE A 263 -6.60 32.57 30.27
CA ILE A 263 -7.16 33.69 31.06
C ILE A 263 -6.15 34.28 32.04
N VAL A 264 -5.38 33.43 32.72
CA VAL A 264 -4.54 33.80 33.87
C VAL A 264 -3.04 33.74 33.53
N GLY A 265 -2.67 33.20 32.36
CA GLY A 265 -1.30 32.86 31.99
C GLY A 265 -0.93 31.45 32.43
N THR A 266 0.22 30.94 31.97
CA THR A 266 0.80 29.66 32.43
C THR A 266 0.91 29.65 33.94
N ALA A 267 -0.05 29.00 34.59
CA ALA A 267 0.06 28.67 35.99
C ALA A 267 1.16 27.63 36.10
N ASP A 268 2.36 28.03 36.54
CA ASP A 268 3.36 27.09 37.01
C ASP A 268 2.73 26.35 38.20
N MET A 269 2.13 25.20 37.93
CA MET A 269 1.81 24.24 38.97
C MET A 269 3.17 23.74 39.47
N PHE A 270 3.70 24.37 40.51
CA PHE A 270 4.76 23.80 41.34
C PHE A 270 4.10 22.80 42.30
N PRO A 271 4.02 21.48 41.98
CA PRO A 271 3.36 20.51 42.84
C PRO A 271 3.99 20.42 44.24
N GLU A 272 5.22 20.92 44.40
CA GLU A 272 5.94 20.93 45.67
C GLU A 272 5.49 22.05 46.64
N ASN A 273 4.78 23.08 46.17
CA ASN A 273 4.36 24.22 46.99
C ASN A 273 2.84 24.29 47.25
N ILE A 274 2.06 23.32 46.75
CA ILE A 274 0.61 23.34 46.91
C ILE A 274 0.24 22.56 48.17
N TRP A 275 0.09 23.32 49.26
CA TRP A 275 -0.57 22.98 50.52
C TRP A 275 0.29 22.35 51.62
N HIS A 276 1.06 23.19 52.33
CA HIS A 276 1.35 22.97 53.75
C HIS A 276 0.26 23.62 54.61
N PRO A 277 -0.50 22.86 55.42
CA PRO A 277 -1.45 23.44 56.37
C PRO A 277 -0.68 24.14 57.49
N GLY A 278 -0.27 25.39 57.24
CA GLY A 278 0.47 26.22 58.20
C GLY A 278 0.96 27.56 57.62
N GLU A 279 1.41 27.59 56.36
CA GLU A 279 2.11 28.76 55.80
C GLU A 279 1.18 29.75 55.05
N GLY A 280 -0.05 29.34 54.71
CA GLY A 280 -1.00 30.21 54.02
C GLY A 280 -1.48 31.42 54.82
N ALA A 281 -1.35 31.39 56.16
CA ALA A 281 -1.78 32.49 57.02
C ALA A 281 -0.85 33.72 56.91
N GLU A 282 0.46 33.51 56.72
CA GLU A 282 1.42 34.61 56.61
C GLU A 282 1.35 35.30 55.25
N VAL A 283 1.09 34.54 54.17
CA VAL A 283 0.94 35.10 52.83
C VAL A 283 -0.33 35.96 52.73
N VAL A 284 -1.44 35.52 53.34
CA VAL A 284 -2.68 36.32 53.39
C VAL A 284 -2.50 37.58 54.24
N ALA A 285 -1.74 37.52 55.34
CA ALA A 285 -1.40 38.70 56.14
C ALA A 285 -0.52 39.70 55.37
N ALA A 286 0.49 39.22 54.63
CA ALA A 286 1.38 40.05 53.83
C ALA A 286 0.68 40.74 52.65
N VAL A 287 -0.27 40.05 52.00
CA VAL A 287 -1.10 40.65 50.94
C VAL A 287 -2.05 41.71 51.50
N ARG A 288 -2.62 41.48 52.70
CA ARG A 288 -3.49 42.43 53.39
C ARG A 288 -2.77 43.71 53.82
N ASP A 289 -1.51 43.60 54.24
CA ASP A 289 -0.67 44.76 54.59
C ASP A 289 -0.17 45.54 53.37
N ARG A 290 0.05 44.88 52.23
CA ARG A 290 0.34 45.56 50.96
C ARG A 290 -0.85 46.37 50.46
N ALA A 291 -2.06 45.84 50.56
CA ALA A 291 -3.28 46.52 50.14
C ALA A 291 -3.62 47.77 50.98
N LYS A 292 -3.22 47.79 52.26
CA LYS A 292 -3.35 48.97 53.12
C LYS A 292 -2.36 50.09 52.77
N LYS A 293 -1.13 49.75 52.37
CA LYS A 293 -0.09 50.73 52.01
C LYS A 293 -0.30 51.41 50.65
N THR A 294 -1.19 50.88 49.82
CA THR A 294 -1.52 51.47 48.50
C THR A 294 -2.74 52.39 48.53
N ASN A 295 -3.39 52.54 49.70
CA ASN A 295 -4.61 53.35 49.86
C ASN A 295 -4.43 54.55 50.83
N ASP A 296 -3.19 54.85 51.24
CA ASP A 296 -2.76 56.11 51.86
C ASP A 296 -1.83 56.85 50.88
#